data_AF-A0AAV6PLT0-F1
#
_entry.id   AF-A0AAV6PLT0-F1
#
_cell.length_a   1.000
_cell.length_b   1.000
_cell.length_c   1.000
_cell.angle_alpha   90.00
_cell.angle_beta   90.00
_cell.angle_gamma   90.00
#
_symmetry.space_group_name_H-M   'P 1'
#
loop_
_entity.id
_entity.type
_entity.pdbx_description
1 polymer ?
#
loop_
_entity_poly.entity_id
_entity_poly.type
_entity_poly.pdbx_seq_one_letter_code
_entity_poly.pdbx_strand_id
1 'polypeptide(L)'
;MNYTNLLVSSDNMGHASYLMEQDKNPGELPGKGGFVAGFSSSNLGDVSPNIKGPHCTNTGQPCDYLNSSCPVGGAKLCTAFGPGEDMFESTRIIGRNIYMKAKELYANADQEVSGFLHFAHQWVNMTEVKVQVNSTHMVSTCKPALGHSFAAGTTDGGGDLNFTQGAVEGDPFWDGIRDALVGEPSNETQECHHPKPILFSTGEMNWPLPWHPQIIDVQIIIIGSIAVIAVPGEITTMAGRRLRDTVKQELQSQGSFQDVEVVISGLSNVYTHYITTFEEYQVQRYEGASTIYGPHTLSAYLHKYRALARAIAQVRRHASNPAHNNRKNTFYCHRMQSEGHMT
;
A
#
# COMPACT_ATOMS: atom_id res chain seq x y z
N MET A 1 11.99 12.84 7.27
CA MET A 1 13.40 12.52 7.57
C MET A 1 13.96 11.67 6.44
N ASN A 2 15.16 11.95 5.93
CA ASN A 2 15.82 11.14 4.89
C ASN A 2 16.76 10.07 5.48
N TYR A 3 17.42 9.29 4.62
CA TYR A 3 18.29 8.16 5.00
C TYR A 3 19.59 8.54 5.75
N THR A 4 19.97 9.82 5.83
CA THR A 4 21.16 10.25 6.60
C THR A 4 20.85 10.48 8.08
N ASN A 5 19.58 10.40 8.47
CA ASN A 5 19.17 10.51 9.87
C ASN A 5 19.60 9.30 10.69
N LEU A 6 20.12 9.54 11.89
CA LEU A 6 20.54 8.50 12.85
C LEU A 6 19.69 8.49 14.13
N LEU A 7 18.62 9.30 14.20
CA LEU A 7 17.75 9.42 15.36
C LEU A 7 16.43 8.67 15.15
N VAL A 8 16.04 7.86 16.13
CA VAL A 8 14.71 7.21 16.10
C VAL A 8 13.63 8.29 16.10
N SER A 9 12.71 8.19 15.14
CA SER A 9 11.63 9.17 14.94
C SER A 9 10.43 8.49 14.27
N SER A 10 9.23 8.99 14.55
CA SER A 10 7.97 8.60 13.91
C SER A 10 7.61 9.48 12.70
N ASP A 11 8.56 10.30 12.24
CA ASP A 11 8.48 11.18 11.07
C ASP A 11 7.27 12.15 11.10
N ASN A 12 6.81 12.59 9.93
CA ASN A 12 5.79 13.61 9.74
C ASN A 12 4.40 13.19 10.27
N MET A 13 3.97 11.94 10.04
CA MET A 13 2.71 11.40 10.57
C MET A 13 2.77 11.29 12.10
N GLY A 14 3.90 10.84 12.65
CA GLY A 14 4.11 10.81 14.09
C GLY A 14 4.19 12.20 14.72
N HIS A 15 4.75 13.19 14.01
CA HIS A 15 4.70 14.58 14.45
C HIS A 15 3.27 15.14 14.43
N ALA A 16 2.45 14.75 13.45
CA ALA A 16 1.04 15.11 13.41
C ALA A 16 0.25 14.50 14.59
N SER A 17 0.47 13.21 14.89
CA SER A 17 -0.04 12.53 16.09
C SER A 17 0.34 13.29 17.36
N TYR A 18 1.64 13.57 17.51
CA TYR A 18 2.18 14.29 18.66
C TYR A 18 1.49 15.64 18.89
N LEU A 19 1.31 16.44 17.83
CA LEU A 19 0.64 17.75 17.95
C LEU A 19 -0.82 17.61 18.38
N MET A 20 -1.54 16.61 17.84
CA MET A 20 -2.94 16.36 18.20
C MET A 20 -3.09 15.89 19.66
N GLU A 21 -2.21 15.01 20.13
CA GLU A 21 -2.21 14.55 21.52
C GLU A 21 -1.87 15.68 22.49
N GLN A 22 -0.84 16.49 22.21
CA GLN A 22 -0.49 17.63 23.06
C GLN A 22 -1.61 18.69 23.11
N ASP A 23 -2.35 18.89 22.02
CA ASP A 23 -3.48 19.82 21.97
C ASP A 23 -4.69 19.34 22.78
N LYS A 24 -4.89 18.02 22.89
CA LYS A 24 -6.03 17.41 23.59
C LYS A 24 -5.72 16.98 25.02
N ASN A 25 -4.45 16.86 25.38
CA ASN A 25 -3.98 16.51 26.73
C ASN A 25 -3.20 17.70 27.35
N PRO A 26 -3.85 18.84 27.65
CA PRO A 26 -3.15 20.03 28.14
C PRO A 26 -2.51 19.77 29.51
N GLY A 27 -1.23 20.13 29.63
CA GLY A 27 -0.45 19.96 30.86
C GLY A 27 0.19 18.58 31.02
N GLU A 28 -0.12 17.62 30.15
CA GLU A 28 0.50 16.29 30.13
C GLU A 28 1.83 16.29 29.37
N LEU A 29 2.71 15.37 29.76
CA LEU A 29 3.95 15.11 29.03
C LEU A 29 3.67 14.36 27.72
N PRO A 30 4.54 14.50 26.69
CA PRO A 30 4.44 13.71 25.46
C PRO A 30 4.37 12.20 25.72
N GLY A 31 3.39 11.53 25.12
CA GLY A 31 3.11 10.10 25.34
C GLY A 31 2.35 9.78 26.64
N LYS A 32 1.80 10.81 27.31
CA LYS A 32 0.86 10.70 28.44
C LYS A 32 -0.49 11.34 28.08
N GLY A 33 -1.44 11.26 29.00
CA GLY A 33 -2.82 11.72 28.80
C GLY A 33 -3.78 10.62 28.37
N GLY A 34 -5.08 10.95 28.35
CA GLY A 34 -6.16 10.02 28.02
C GLY A 34 -6.56 10.05 26.55
N PHE A 35 -6.33 11.16 25.84
CA PHE A 35 -6.61 11.27 24.41
C PHE A 35 -5.50 10.64 23.58
N VAL A 36 -5.88 9.85 22.58
CA VAL A 36 -4.95 9.17 21.65
C VAL A 36 -5.25 9.61 20.23
N ALA A 37 -4.21 9.97 19.46
CA ALA A 37 -4.35 10.41 18.07
C ALA A 37 -3.52 9.54 17.12
N GLY A 38 -4.19 8.63 16.41
CA GLY A 38 -3.56 7.81 15.37
C GLY A 38 -3.70 8.44 13.98
N PHE A 39 -2.59 8.58 13.26
CA PHE A 39 -2.56 8.90 11.83
C PHE A 39 -2.11 7.66 11.05
N SER A 40 -3.04 7.03 10.33
CA SER A 40 -2.79 5.77 9.62
C SER A 40 -2.26 5.97 8.20
N SER A 41 -1.44 5.03 7.75
CA SER A 41 -1.05 4.88 6.35
C SER A 41 -2.28 4.62 5.47
N SER A 42 -2.25 5.13 4.23
CA SER A 42 -3.27 4.86 3.22
C SER A 42 -2.64 4.38 1.92
N ASN A 43 -3.13 4.83 0.76
CA ASN A 43 -2.55 4.56 -0.55
C ASN A 43 -1.39 5.52 -0.88
N LEU A 44 -0.26 5.31 -0.22
CA LEU A 44 0.90 6.21 -0.22
C LEU A 44 2.05 5.80 -1.17
N GLY A 45 1.88 4.72 -1.94
CA GLY A 45 3.00 4.09 -2.67
C GLY A 45 3.71 4.99 -3.69
N ASP A 46 3.07 6.05 -4.17
CA ASP A 46 3.63 7.03 -5.11
C ASP A 46 3.49 8.48 -4.58
N VAL A 47 3.45 8.66 -3.26
CA VAL A 47 3.21 9.96 -2.61
C VAL A 47 4.40 10.35 -1.74
N SER A 48 5.12 11.39 -2.15
CA SER A 48 6.27 11.94 -1.41
C SER A 48 5.90 13.17 -0.57
N PRO A 49 6.43 13.30 0.67
CA PRO A 49 6.34 14.54 1.44
C PRO A 49 7.35 15.62 1.01
N ASN A 50 8.26 15.30 0.09
CA ASN A 50 9.32 16.19 -0.39
C ASN A 50 8.82 17.11 -1.51
N ILE A 51 7.97 18.07 -1.11
CA ILE A 51 7.16 18.88 -2.03
C ILE A 51 7.92 19.90 -2.89
N LYS A 52 9.23 20.11 -2.68
CA LYS A 52 10.04 20.93 -3.61
C LYS A 52 10.39 20.16 -4.89
N GLY A 53 10.13 18.85 -4.93
CA GLY A 53 10.32 18.02 -6.11
C GLY A 53 11.78 17.63 -6.37
N PRO A 54 12.02 16.71 -7.32
CA PRO A 54 13.32 16.09 -7.53
C PRO A 54 14.27 16.95 -8.37
N HIS A 55 15.46 17.22 -7.81
CA HIS A 55 16.52 17.99 -8.45
C HIS A 55 17.88 17.31 -8.26
N CYS A 56 18.78 17.57 -9.18
CA CYS A 56 20.16 17.12 -9.11
C CYS A 56 20.92 17.91 -8.04
N THR A 57 21.36 17.22 -7.00
CA THR A 57 22.06 17.82 -5.84
C THR A 57 23.33 18.61 -6.22
N ASN A 58 23.99 18.26 -7.32
CA ASN A 58 25.21 18.90 -7.80
C ASN A 58 24.97 20.12 -8.71
N THR A 59 23.91 20.14 -9.50
CA THR A 59 23.67 21.19 -10.51
C THR A 59 22.45 22.06 -10.22
N GLY A 60 21.55 21.60 -9.34
CA GLY A 60 20.24 22.23 -9.09
C GLY A 60 19.23 22.07 -10.24
N GLN A 61 19.57 21.35 -11.31
CA GLN A 61 18.67 21.13 -12.44
C GLN A 61 17.59 20.09 -12.08
N PRO A 62 16.39 20.16 -12.71
CA PRO A 62 15.39 19.10 -12.58
C PRO A 62 15.97 17.74 -12.99
N CYS A 63 15.62 16.68 -12.27
CA CYS A 63 15.98 15.33 -12.68
C CYS A 63 15.27 14.91 -13.97
N ASP A 64 15.80 13.89 -14.64
CA ASP A 64 15.05 13.18 -15.66
C ASP A 64 13.75 12.59 -15.08
N TYR A 65 12.63 12.85 -15.76
CA TYR A 65 11.31 12.50 -15.26
C TYR A 65 11.09 10.98 -15.22
N LEU A 66 11.52 10.27 -16.27
CA LEU A 66 11.21 8.85 -16.43
C LEU A 66 12.14 7.97 -15.57
N ASN A 67 13.42 8.32 -15.53
CA ASN A 67 14.46 7.49 -14.94
C ASN A 67 14.89 7.96 -13.54
N SER A 68 14.47 9.17 -13.14
CA SER A 68 14.87 9.82 -11.89
C SER A 68 16.38 9.84 -11.70
N SER A 69 17.07 10.36 -12.72
CA SER A 69 18.53 10.41 -12.76
C SER A 69 19.03 11.78 -13.20
N CYS A 70 20.30 12.02 -12.90
CA CYS A 70 21.04 13.21 -13.30
C CYS A 70 22.08 12.88 -14.37
N PRO A 71 22.31 13.75 -15.36
CA PRO A 71 23.32 13.53 -16.40
C PRO A 71 24.72 13.25 -15.83
N VAL A 72 25.05 13.90 -14.72
CA VAL A 72 26.27 13.66 -13.95
C VAL A 72 25.86 13.17 -12.57
N GLY A 73 26.26 11.93 -12.24
CA GLY A 73 26.01 11.29 -10.93
C GLY A 73 24.79 10.37 -10.86
N GLY A 74 24.05 10.19 -11.96
CA GLY A 74 23.04 9.14 -12.09
C GLY A 74 21.86 9.30 -11.14
N ALA A 75 21.22 8.18 -10.77
CA ALA A 75 20.06 8.16 -9.88
C ALA A 75 20.40 8.65 -8.46
N LYS A 76 21.62 8.37 -7.98
CA LYS A 76 22.07 8.73 -6.64
C LYS A 76 21.99 10.24 -6.34
N LEU A 77 22.26 11.07 -7.34
CA LEU A 77 22.24 12.53 -7.16
C LEU A 77 20.87 13.16 -7.41
N CYS A 78 19.89 12.40 -7.88
CA CYS A 78 18.53 12.87 -8.04
C CYS A 78 17.77 12.74 -6.72
N THR A 79 17.44 13.87 -6.08
CA THR A 79 16.81 13.86 -4.76
C THR A 79 15.67 14.87 -4.71
N ALA A 80 14.55 14.48 -4.12
CA ALA A 80 13.45 15.36 -3.80
C ALA A 80 13.65 16.00 -2.42
N PHE A 81 13.32 17.29 -2.29
CA PHE A 81 13.55 18.04 -1.06
C PHE A 81 12.27 18.44 -0.34
N GLY A 82 12.31 18.38 0.99
CA GLY A 82 11.27 18.89 1.86
C GLY A 82 11.19 20.43 1.90
N PRO A 83 10.10 20.99 2.44
CA PRO A 83 9.87 22.43 2.44
C PRO A 83 10.80 23.24 3.37
N GLY A 84 11.34 22.62 4.42
CA GLY A 84 12.18 23.30 5.42
C GLY A 84 13.61 23.57 4.97
N GLU A 85 14.38 24.21 5.85
CA GLU A 85 15.84 24.39 5.71
C GLU A 85 16.60 23.08 5.91
N ASP A 86 16.08 22.20 6.77
CA ASP A 86 16.61 20.87 7.01
C ASP A 86 15.50 19.79 7.04
N MET A 87 15.91 18.56 7.32
CA MET A 87 15.00 17.42 7.39
C MET A 87 14.05 17.46 8.60
N PHE A 88 14.48 18.02 9.73
CA PHE A 88 13.68 18.12 10.95
C PHE A 88 12.58 19.16 10.78
N GLU A 89 12.93 20.31 10.23
CA GLU A 89 11.98 21.36 9.89
C GLU A 89 11.03 20.90 8.79
N SER A 90 11.51 20.21 7.76
CA SER A 90 10.64 19.62 6.73
C SER A 90 9.61 18.66 7.34
N THR A 91 10.06 17.76 8.21
CA THR A 91 9.17 16.85 8.95
C THR A 91 8.17 17.62 9.82
N ARG A 92 8.60 18.69 10.52
CA ARG A 92 7.72 19.56 11.32
C ARG A 92 6.67 20.26 10.47
N ILE A 93 7.05 20.86 9.34
CA ILE A 93 6.15 21.59 8.45
C ILE A 93 5.08 20.64 7.89
N ILE A 94 5.49 19.50 7.33
CA ILE A 94 4.56 18.53 6.76
C ILE A 94 3.63 17.97 7.85
N GLY A 95 4.18 17.55 9.00
CA GLY A 95 3.38 17.04 10.12
C GLY A 95 2.40 18.07 10.67
N ARG A 96 2.81 19.34 10.80
CA ARG A 96 1.92 20.43 11.23
C ARG A 96 0.78 20.66 10.25
N ASN A 97 1.04 20.64 8.93
CA ASN A 97 0.00 20.82 7.93
C ASN A 97 -1.07 19.71 8.01
N ILE A 98 -0.63 18.46 8.18
CA ILE A 98 -1.51 17.30 8.36
C ILE A 98 -2.33 17.44 9.66
N TYR A 99 -1.67 17.77 10.79
CA TYR A 99 -2.33 18.03 12.07
C TYR A 99 -3.39 19.13 11.97
N MET A 100 -3.07 20.27 11.34
CA MET A 100 -3.99 21.40 11.22
C MET A 100 -5.28 20.98 10.51
N LYS A 101 -5.16 20.20 9.42
CA LYS A 101 -6.34 19.71 8.70
C LYS A 101 -7.12 18.67 9.52
N ALA A 102 -6.43 17.77 10.20
CA ALA A 102 -7.08 16.79 11.07
C ALA A 102 -7.82 17.44 12.24
N LYS A 103 -7.22 18.45 12.88
CA LYS A 103 -7.87 19.24 13.94
C LYS A 103 -9.11 19.97 13.44
N GLU A 104 -9.02 20.59 12.26
CA GLU A 104 -10.16 21.24 11.61
C GLU A 104 -11.30 20.24 11.34
N LEU A 105 -11.01 19.08 10.75
CA LEU A 105 -12.01 18.04 10.49
C LEU A 105 -12.59 17.47 11.77
N TYR A 106 -11.77 17.23 12.80
CA TYR A 106 -12.21 16.74 14.10
C TYR A 106 -13.17 17.73 14.80
N ALA A 107 -12.85 19.03 14.75
CA ALA A 107 -13.68 20.05 15.39
C ALA A 107 -15.03 20.26 14.68
N ASN A 108 -15.09 20.00 13.38
CA ASN A 108 -16.28 20.19 12.55
C ASN A 108 -17.03 18.88 12.24
N ALA A 109 -16.63 17.75 12.82
CA ALA A 109 -17.30 16.48 12.60
C ALA A 109 -18.71 16.51 13.18
N ASP A 110 -19.72 16.30 12.33
CA ASP A 110 -21.15 16.36 12.67
C ASP A 110 -21.89 15.05 12.37
N GLN A 111 -21.35 14.20 11.50
CA GLN A 111 -21.92 12.92 11.13
C GLN A 111 -21.51 11.80 12.11
N GLU A 112 -22.45 11.33 12.92
CA GLU A 112 -22.26 10.16 13.78
C GLU A 112 -22.16 8.87 12.97
N VAL A 113 -21.13 8.06 13.26
CA VAL A 113 -20.98 6.72 12.70
C VAL A 113 -21.72 5.72 13.58
N SER A 114 -22.84 5.20 13.08
CA SER A 114 -23.66 4.21 13.78
C SER A 114 -23.88 2.95 12.93
N GLY A 115 -24.19 1.84 13.59
CA GLY A 115 -24.48 0.56 12.94
C GLY A 115 -23.63 -0.60 13.46
N PHE A 116 -23.70 -1.74 12.77
CA PHE A 116 -23.05 -2.97 13.20
C PHE A 116 -21.57 -3.03 12.82
N LEU A 117 -20.82 -3.81 13.60
CA LEU A 117 -19.48 -4.25 13.23
C LEU A 117 -19.57 -5.48 12.32
N HIS A 118 -18.87 -5.42 11.20
CA HIS A 118 -18.66 -6.56 10.31
C HIS A 118 -17.18 -6.73 10.03
N PHE A 119 -16.74 -7.96 9.84
CA PHE A 119 -15.42 -8.23 9.31
C PHE A 119 -15.42 -9.46 8.41
N ALA A 120 -14.44 -9.51 7.51
CA ALA A 120 -14.09 -10.69 6.77
C ALA A 120 -12.58 -10.70 6.54
N HIS A 121 -11.98 -11.88 6.69
CA HIS A 121 -10.54 -12.13 6.50
C HIS A 121 -10.35 -13.39 5.66
N GLN A 122 -9.27 -13.42 4.88
CA GLN A 122 -8.84 -14.60 4.16
C GLN A 122 -7.31 -14.62 4.02
N TRP A 123 -6.72 -15.79 4.28
CA TRP A 123 -5.37 -16.11 3.78
C TRP A 123 -5.42 -16.47 2.31
N VAL A 124 -4.59 -15.81 1.51
CA VAL A 124 -4.54 -15.99 0.05
C VAL A 124 -3.14 -16.40 -0.36
N ASN A 125 -3.03 -17.52 -1.08
CA ASN A 125 -1.83 -17.81 -1.84
C ASN A 125 -1.75 -16.88 -3.05
N MET A 126 -0.94 -15.82 -2.97
CA MET A 126 -0.81 -14.81 -4.00
C MET A 126 0.06 -15.24 -5.18
N THR A 127 0.69 -16.42 -5.14
CA THR A 127 1.54 -16.87 -6.25
C THR A 127 0.76 -17.51 -7.40
N GLU A 128 -0.54 -17.75 -7.23
CA GLU A 128 -1.34 -18.54 -8.18
C GLU A 128 -2.80 -18.05 -8.32
N VAL A 129 -3.08 -16.79 -7.97
CA VAL A 129 -4.44 -16.23 -8.08
C VAL A 129 -4.79 -16.03 -9.54
N LYS A 130 -5.79 -16.78 -10.01
CA LYS A 130 -6.38 -16.59 -11.34
C LYS A 130 -7.48 -15.54 -11.29
N VAL A 131 -7.45 -14.59 -12.21
CA VAL A 131 -8.42 -13.51 -12.33
C VAL A 131 -8.96 -13.46 -13.75
N GLN A 132 -10.28 -13.45 -13.88
CA GLN A 132 -10.94 -13.21 -15.15
C GLN A 132 -11.06 -11.70 -15.38
N VAL A 133 -10.29 -11.14 -16.32
CA VAL A 133 -10.30 -9.70 -16.62
C VAL A 133 -11.34 -9.32 -17.67
N ASN A 134 -11.70 -10.25 -18.55
CA ASN A 134 -12.83 -10.13 -19.46
C ASN A 134 -13.43 -11.52 -19.75
N SER A 135 -14.46 -11.60 -20.60
CA SER A 135 -15.19 -12.85 -20.86
C SER A 135 -14.32 -13.99 -21.41
N THR A 136 -13.20 -13.68 -22.09
CA THR A 136 -12.37 -14.66 -22.79
C THR A 136 -10.94 -14.76 -22.25
N HIS A 137 -10.51 -13.83 -21.41
CA HIS A 137 -9.12 -13.71 -20.96
C HIS A 137 -9.02 -13.88 -19.43
N MET A 138 -8.31 -14.94 -19.04
CA MET A 138 -7.84 -15.15 -17.67
C MET A 138 -6.38 -14.78 -17.58
N VAL A 139 -6.04 -14.12 -16.49
CA VAL A 139 -4.67 -13.80 -16.10
C VAL A 139 -4.36 -14.43 -14.75
N SER A 140 -3.09 -14.55 -14.41
CA SER A 140 -2.64 -15.03 -13.10
C SER A 140 -1.64 -14.08 -12.47
N THR A 141 -1.53 -14.16 -11.15
CA THR A 141 -0.37 -13.63 -10.43
C THR A 141 0.84 -14.55 -10.59
N CYS A 142 2.01 -14.06 -10.18
CA CYS A 142 3.29 -14.73 -10.30
C CYS A 142 3.88 -15.10 -8.92
N LYS A 143 4.86 -15.99 -8.92
CA LYS A 143 5.79 -16.11 -7.78
C LYS A 143 6.48 -14.76 -7.53
N PRO A 144 6.79 -14.38 -6.27
CA PRO A 144 7.28 -13.05 -5.99
C PRO A 144 8.64 -12.78 -6.64
N ALA A 145 8.78 -11.64 -7.33
CA ALA A 145 10.06 -11.18 -7.88
C ALA A 145 10.21 -9.65 -7.87
N LEU A 146 11.43 -9.18 -7.62
CA LEU A 146 11.83 -7.77 -7.67
C LEU A 146 12.54 -7.47 -8.99
N GLY A 147 12.21 -6.33 -9.60
CA GLY A 147 12.81 -5.90 -10.88
C GLY A 147 14.09 -5.10 -10.70
N HIS A 148 14.82 -4.82 -11.78
CA HIS A 148 16.04 -4.00 -11.75
C HIS A 148 15.83 -2.64 -11.07
N SER A 149 14.74 -1.93 -11.39
CA SER A 149 14.47 -0.63 -10.80
C SER A 149 14.13 -0.64 -9.30
N PHE A 150 13.98 -1.82 -8.67
CA PHE A 150 13.99 -1.91 -7.19
C PHE A 150 15.31 -1.39 -6.62
N ALA A 151 16.44 -1.76 -7.23
CA ALA A 151 17.77 -1.33 -6.76
C ALA A 151 18.08 0.15 -7.05
N ALA A 152 17.21 0.85 -7.80
CA ALA A 152 17.35 2.28 -8.08
C ALA A 152 16.89 3.16 -6.91
N GLY A 153 16.06 2.61 -6.00
CA GLY A 153 15.37 3.42 -4.99
C GLY A 153 14.45 4.47 -5.60
N THR A 154 14.10 5.49 -4.82
CA THR A 154 13.26 6.62 -5.26
C THR A 154 13.97 7.95 -5.13
N THR A 155 13.30 9.03 -5.55
CA THR A 155 13.79 10.39 -5.30
C THR A 155 13.79 10.76 -3.80
N ASP A 156 13.10 9.99 -2.96
CA ASP A 156 13.12 10.16 -1.50
C ASP A 156 14.27 9.39 -0.83
N GLY A 157 14.94 8.52 -1.58
CA GLY A 157 16.09 7.74 -1.15
C GLY A 157 16.62 6.91 -2.32
N GLY A 158 17.67 7.40 -2.98
CA GLY A 158 18.25 6.77 -4.16
C GLY A 158 19.10 5.54 -3.83
N GLY A 159 19.19 4.61 -4.77
CA GLY A 159 20.04 3.43 -4.68
C GLY A 159 21.52 3.73 -4.95
N ASP A 160 22.41 2.96 -4.31
CA ASP A 160 23.86 3.15 -4.40
C ASP A 160 24.53 2.42 -5.58
N LEU A 161 23.81 1.52 -6.25
CA LEU A 161 24.36 0.64 -7.29
C LEU A 161 24.16 1.17 -8.72
N ASN A 162 23.88 2.47 -8.87
CA ASN A 162 23.70 3.17 -10.15
C ASN A 162 22.61 2.58 -11.07
N PHE A 163 21.65 1.83 -10.52
CA PHE A 163 20.42 1.48 -11.22
C PHE A 163 19.58 2.74 -11.44
N THR A 164 18.79 2.73 -12.50
CA THR A 164 17.81 3.79 -12.78
C THR A 164 16.39 3.22 -12.72
N GLN A 165 15.42 4.10 -12.48
CA GLN A 165 14.02 3.72 -12.60
C GLN A 165 13.64 3.58 -14.08
N GLY A 166 12.55 2.86 -14.37
CA GLY A 166 12.04 2.75 -15.74
C GLY A 166 12.66 1.62 -16.56
N ALA A 167 13.40 0.70 -15.94
CA ALA A 167 14.08 -0.37 -16.65
C ALA A 167 13.09 -1.47 -17.08
N VAL A 168 12.88 -1.61 -18.39
CA VAL A 168 12.07 -2.68 -19.01
C VAL A 168 12.93 -3.76 -19.68
N GLU A 169 14.25 -3.55 -19.74
CA GLU A 169 15.24 -4.50 -20.20
C GLU A 169 16.25 -4.76 -19.07
N GLY A 170 16.79 -5.99 -19.01
CA GLY A 170 17.82 -6.37 -18.05
C GLY A 170 19.19 -5.81 -18.42
N ASP A 171 20.10 -5.80 -17.45
CA ASP A 171 21.51 -5.50 -17.69
C ASP A 171 22.33 -6.81 -17.63
N PRO A 172 23.03 -7.19 -18.72
CA PRO A 172 23.74 -8.48 -18.79
C PRO A 172 24.76 -8.69 -17.68
N PHE A 173 25.36 -7.62 -17.15
CA PHE A 173 26.31 -7.72 -16.05
C PHE A 173 25.60 -8.07 -14.74
N TRP A 174 24.49 -7.39 -14.42
CA TRP A 174 23.68 -7.71 -13.24
C TRP A 174 22.96 -9.05 -13.35
N ASP A 175 22.47 -9.41 -14.53
CA ASP A 175 21.87 -10.72 -14.79
C ASP A 175 22.89 -11.84 -14.52
N GLY A 176 24.13 -11.70 -15.01
CA GLY A 176 25.19 -12.67 -14.75
C GLY A 176 25.57 -12.80 -13.27
N ILE A 177 25.58 -11.69 -12.52
CA ILE A 177 25.82 -11.70 -11.07
C ILE A 177 24.68 -12.41 -10.34
N ARG A 178 23.43 -12.09 -10.67
CA ARG A 178 22.24 -12.75 -10.10
C ARG A 178 22.32 -14.26 -10.33
N ASP A 179 22.54 -14.69 -11.57
CA ASP A 179 22.53 -16.10 -11.95
C ASP A 179 23.63 -16.88 -11.23
N ALA A 180 24.82 -16.28 -11.07
CA ALA A 180 25.94 -16.88 -10.36
C ALA A 180 25.72 -16.99 -8.83
N LEU A 181 25.01 -16.03 -8.22
CA LEU A 181 24.87 -15.96 -6.75
C LEU A 181 23.60 -16.62 -6.23
N VAL A 182 22.48 -16.43 -6.93
CA VAL A 182 21.14 -16.81 -6.44
C VAL A 182 20.33 -17.65 -7.42
N GLY A 183 20.88 -17.93 -8.60
CA GLY A 183 20.27 -18.76 -9.63
C GLY A 183 19.43 -17.96 -10.62
N GLU A 184 19.31 -18.52 -11.83
CA GLU A 184 18.55 -17.94 -12.93
C GLU A 184 17.03 -18.06 -12.69
N PRO A 185 16.24 -16.98 -12.88
CA PRO A 185 14.79 -17.05 -12.80
C PRO A 185 14.23 -18.01 -13.84
N SER A 186 13.25 -18.84 -13.48
CA SER A 186 12.64 -19.75 -14.46
C SER A 186 11.95 -19.00 -15.61
N ASN A 187 11.89 -19.61 -16.80
CA ASN A 187 11.19 -19.04 -17.96
C ASN A 187 9.73 -18.69 -17.66
N GLU A 188 9.05 -19.50 -16.84
CA GLU A 188 7.67 -19.24 -16.40
C GLU A 188 7.59 -17.97 -15.54
N THR A 189 8.53 -17.78 -14.62
CA THR A 189 8.59 -16.57 -13.79
C THR A 189 8.94 -15.34 -14.63
N GLN A 190 9.88 -15.44 -15.57
CA GLN A 190 10.24 -14.35 -16.49
C GLN A 190 9.04 -13.93 -17.36
N GLU A 191 8.34 -14.89 -17.98
CA GLU A 191 7.17 -14.64 -18.82
C GLU A 191 6.02 -14.02 -18.02
N CYS A 192 5.74 -14.55 -16.82
CA CYS A 192 4.69 -14.03 -15.95
C CYS A 192 4.95 -12.58 -15.51
N HIS A 193 6.22 -12.21 -15.31
CA HIS A 193 6.60 -10.88 -14.84
C HIS A 193 6.74 -9.82 -15.93
N HIS A 194 6.76 -10.20 -17.20
CA HIS A 194 6.96 -9.28 -18.31
C HIS A 194 6.06 -8.02 -18.20
N PRO A 195 6.57 -6.79 -18.42
CA PRO A 195 7.91 -6.45 -18.92
C PRO A 195 8.98 -6.23 -17.84
N LYS A 196 8.78 -6.71 -16.60
CA LYS A 196 9.76 -6.52 -15.51
C LYS A 196 11.02 -7.35 -15.78
N PRO A 197 12.20 -6.71 -15.89
CA PRO A 197 13.46 -7.44 -15.89
C PRO A 197 13.81 -7.84 -14.44
N ILE A 198 13.75 -9.14 -14.14
CA ILE A 198 13.87 -9.66 -12.77
C ILE A 198 15.31 -9.48 -12.26
N LEU A 199 15.49 -8.79 -11.14
CA LEU A 199 16.75 -8.74 -10.42
C LEU A 199 16.83 -9.84 -9.34
N PHE A 200 15.72 -10.12 -8.65
CA PHE A 200 15.65 -11.18 -7.63
C PHE A 200 14.38 -12.00 -7.81
N SER A 201 14.52 -13.30 -8.13
CA SER A 201 13.40 -14.26 -8.20
C SER A 201 13.07 -14.80 -6.80
N THR A 202 12.62 -13.92 -5.91
CA THR A 202 12.46 -14.22 -4.47
C THR A 202 11.52 -15.39 -4.16
N GLY A 203 10.58 -15.73 -5.05
CA GLY A 203 9.70 -16.88 -4.91
C GLY A 203 10.35 -18.23 -5.26
N GLU A 204 11.54 -18.20 -5.85
CA GLU A 204 12.38 -19.37 -6.17
C GLU A 204 13.59 -19.46 -5.22
N MET A 205 13.80 -18.43 -4.38
CA MET A 205 14.88 -18.32 -3.41
C MET A 205 14.39 -18.73 -2.01
N ASN A 206 14.69 -19.97 -1.60
CA ASN A 206 14.16 -20.58 -0.37
C ASN A 206 15.21 -20.88 0.72
N TRP A 207 16.47 -20.44 0.53
CA TRP A 207 17.56 -20.59 1.52
C TRP A 207 17.86 -19.23 2.17
N PRO A 208 17.93 -19.08 3.51
CA PRO A 208 17.71 -20.12 4.54
C PRO A 208 16.23 -20.42 4.74
N LEU A 209 15.42 -19.45 4.35
CA LEU A 209 13.98 -19.41 4.44
C LEU A 209 13.48 -18.78 3.14
N PRO A 210 12.19 -18.94 2.80
CA PRO A 210 11.59 -18.19 1.70
C PRO A 210 11.81 -16.67 1.86
N TRP A 211 12.32 -16.02 0.82
CA TRP A 211 12.69 -14.60 0.88
C TRP A 211 11.47 -13.67 0.88
N HIS A 212 10.37 -14.09 0.26
CA HIS A 212 9.10 -13.36 0.25
C HIS A 212 7.90 -14.25 0.56
N PRO A 213 6.83 -13.68 1.16
CA PRO A 213 5.64 -14.43 1.51
C PRO A 213 4.86 -14.88 0.27
N GLN A 214 4.36 -16.11 0.31
CA GLN A 214 3.41 -16.65 -0.67
C GLN A 214 1.97 -16.48 -0.18
N ILE A 215 1.75 -16.69 1.12
CA ILE A 215 0.47 -16.53 1.79
C ILE A 215 0.40 -15.13 2.40
N ILE A 216 -0.66 -14.40 2.09
CA ILE A 216 -0.91 -13.04 2.60
C ILE A 216 -2.28 -12.93 3.27
N ASP A 217 -2.48 -11.85 4.01
CA ASP A 217 -3.77 -11.48 4.58
C ASP A 217 -4.51 -10.47 3.69
N VAL A 218 -5.77 -10.74 3.40
CA VAL A 218 -6.73 -9.73 2.93
C VAL A 218 -7.86 -9.60 3.95
N GLN A 219 -8.19 -8.37 4.32
CA GLN A 219 -9.18 -8.12 5.38
C GLN A 219 -9.96 -6.82 5.17
N ILE A 220 -11.27 -6.90 5.45
CA ILE A 220 -12.15 -5.74 5.54
C ILE A 220 -12.77 -5.73 6.94
N ILE A 221 -12.76 -4.56 7.59
CA ILE A 221 -13.53 -4.27 8.80
C ILE A 221 -14.51 -3.15 8.47
N ILE A 222 -15.78 -3.30 8.83
CA ILE A 222 -16.80 -2.26 8.68
C ILE A 222 -17.30 -1.85 10.05
N ILE A 223 -17.23 -0.55 10.34
CA ILE A 223 -17.72 0.11 11.55
C ILE A 223 -18.87 1.00 11.13
N GLY A 224 -20.11 0.52 11.30
CA GLY A 224 -21.30 1.26 10.87
C GLY A 224 -21.31 1.51 9.35
N SER A 225 -21.03 2.76 8.96
CA SER A 225 -20.94 3.22 7.57
C SER A 225 -19.50 3.38 7.06
N ILE A 226 -18.47 3.02 7.83
CA ILE A 226 -17.06 3.12 7.39
C ILE A 226 -16.49 1.73 7.15
N ALA A 227 -16.01 1.45 5.94
CA ALA A 227 -15.28 0.24 5.60
C ALA A 227 -13.77 0.53 5.51
N VAL A 228 -12.99 -0.14 6.36
CA VAL A 228 -11.53 -0.09 6.38
C VAL A 228 -10.97 -1.32 5.65
N ILE A 229 -10.21 -1.08 4.59
CA ILE A 229 -9.53 -2.12 3.79
C ILE A 229 -8.08 -2.22 4.26
N ALA A 230 -7.70 -3.35 4.85
CA ALA A 230 -6.35 -3.59 5.36
C ALA A 230 -5.42 -4.17 4.28
N VAL A 231 -4.68 -3.32 3.57
CA VAL A 231 -3.84 -3.69 2.43
C VAL A 231 -2.43 -4.09 2.88
N PRO A 232 -1.93 -5.29 2.52
CA PRO A 232 -0.63 -5.79 2.96
C PRO A 232 0.56 -5.25 2.15
N GLY A 233 0.62 -3.93 1.96
CA GLY A 233 1.69 -3.27 1.22
C GLY A 233 1.42 -1.82 0.91
N GLU A 234 2.22 -1.27 0.00
CA GLU A 234 2.22 0.12 -0.45
C GLU A 234 1.49 0.27 -1.78
N ILE A 235 0.18 0.52 -1.71
CA ILE A 235 -0.65 0.69 -2.89
C ILE A 235 -0.54 2.12 -3.44
N THR A 236 -0.34 2.26 -4.75
CA THR A 236 -0.23 3.57 -5.43
C THR A 236 -1.55 4.32 -5.41
N THR A 237 -1.49 5.60 -5.79
CA THR A 237 -2.62 6.51 -5.80
C THR A 237 -3.79 5.95 -6.60
N MET A 238 -3.55 5.55 -7.86
CA MET A 238 -4.62 5.04 -8.71
C MET A 238 -5.05 3.62 -8.34
N ALA A 239 -4.11 2.76 -7.95
CA ALA A 239 -4.46 1.43 -7.47
C ALA A 239 -5.39 1.49 -6.26
N GLY A 240 -5.11 2.40 -5.32
CA GLY A 240 -5.95 2.63 -4.15
C GLY A 240 -7.34 3.17 -4.48
N ARG A 241 -7.44 4.11 -5.44
CA ARG A 241 -8.72 4.61 -5.95
C ARG A 241 -9.56 3.46 -6.52
N ARG A 242 -8.99 2.66 -7.43
CA ARG A 242 -9.67 1.50 -8.05
C ARG A 242 -10.16 0.48 -7.02
N LEU A 243 -9.37 0.24 -5.96
CA LEU A 243 -9.72 -0.68 -4.89
C LEU A 243 -10.87 -0.17 -4.03
N ARG A 244 -10.80 1.10 -3.59
CA ARG A 244 -11.91 1.74 -2.84
C ARG A 244 -13.21 1.68 -3.63
N ASP A 245 -13.18 2.08 -4.90
CA ASP A 245 -14.36 2.10 -5.77
C ASP A 245 -14.94 0.70 -5.96
N THR A 246 -14.08 -0.31 -6.16
CA THR A 246 -14.50 -1.70 -6.31
C THR A 246 -15.23 -2.22 -5.08
N VAL A 247 -14.69 -1.96 -3.89
CA VAL A 247 -15.31 -2.39 -2.63
C VAL A 247 -16.59 -1.60 -2.35
N LYS A 248 -16.58 -0.28 -2.57
CA LYS A 248 -17.76 0.59 -2.40
C LYS A 248 -18.92 0.13 -3.26
N GLN A 249 -18.66 -0.11 -4.56
CA GLN A 249 -19.65 -0.62 -5.50
C GLN A 249 -20.23 -1.97 -5.07
N GLU A 250 -19.39 -2.90 -4.62
CA GLU A 250 -19.86 -4.23 -4.20
C GLU A 250 -20.69 -4.16 -2.90
N LEU A 251 -20.29 -3.33 -1.92
CA LEU A 251 -21.05 -3.14 -0.67
C LEU A 251 -22.39 -2.43 -0.90
N GLN A 252 -22.43 -1.47 -1.81
CA GLN A 252 -23.66 -0.76 -2.19
C GLN A 252 -24.54 -1.60 -3.14
N SER A 253 -23.99 -2.64 -3.76
CA SER A 253 -24.76 -3.51 -4.64
C SER A 253 -25.95 -4.11 -3.90
N GLN A 254 -27.11 -4.09 -4.56
CA GLN A 254 -28.36 -4.65 -4.03
C GLN A 254 -28.81 -4.02 -2.69
N GLY A 255 -28.36 -2.80 -2.37
CA GLY A 255 -28.80 -2.03 -1.21
C GLY A 255 -28.31 -2.55 0.14
N SER A 256 -27.24 -3.37 0.17
CA SER A 256 -26.76 -3.99 1.42
C SER A 256 -26.20 -2.95 2.40
N PHE A 257 -25.49 -1.95 1.89
CA PHE A 257 -25.03 -0.78 2.62
C PHE A 257 -25.44 0.49 1.85
N GLN A 258 -25.88 1.52 2.56
CA GLN A 258 -26.12 2.85 2.00
C GLN A 258 -25.00 3.78 2.47
N ASP A 259 -24.53 4.66 1.58
CA ASP A 259 -23.55 5.71 1.88
C ASP A 259 -22.30 5.27 2.65
N VAL A 260 -21.78 4.07 2.32
CA VAL A 260 -20.54 3.56 2.91
C VAL A 260 -19.34 4.38 2.44
N GLU A 261 -18.53 4.83 3.38
CA GLU A 261 -17.23 5.43 3.10
C GLU A 261 -16.14 4.36 3.19
N VAL A 262 -15.27 4.29 2.19
CA VAL A 262 -14.29 3.21 2.07
C VAL A 262 -12.89 3.80 2.16
N VAL A 263 -12.13 3.42 3.18
CA VAL A 263 -10.77 3.91 3.42
C VAL A 263 -9.76 2.77 3.32
N ILE A 264 -8.54 3.10 2.89
CA ILE A 264 -7.42 2.16 2.85
C ILE A 264 -6.57 2.36 4.09
N SER A 265 -6.26 1.26 4.77
CA SER A 265 -5.17 1.12 5.73
C SER A 265 -4.04 0.38 5.02
N GLY A 266 -2.98 1.11 4.62
CA GLY A 266 -1.80 0.52 3.98
C GLY A 266 -0.88 -0.18 4.98
N LEU A 267 0.09 -0.97 4.51
CA LEU A 267 1.08 -1.66 5.36
C LEU A 267 0.46 -2.49 6.51
N SER A 268 -0.67 -3.15 6.24
CA SER A 268 -1.41 -3.90 7.27
C SER A 268 -1.05 -5.39 7.26
N ASN A 269 -0.93 -5.99 8.44
CA ASN A 269 -0.69 -7.43 8.67
C ASN A 269 0.70 -7.95 8.21
N VAL A 270 0.93 -8.02 6.90
CA VAL A 270 2.18 -8.52 6.29
C VAL A 270 2.64 -7.54 5.22
N TYR A 271 3.95 -7.37 5.05
CA TYR A 271 4.50 -6.45 4.06
C TYR A 271 4.84 -7.20 2.76
N THR A 272 4.25 -6.79 1.64
CA THR A 272 4.52 -7.36 0.32
C THR A 272 4.94 -6.31 -0.71
N HIS A 273 5.71 -5.31 -0.30
CA HIS A 273 6.15 -4.21 -1.16
C HIS A 273 4.98 -3.45 -1.79
N TYR A 274 5.09 -3.08 -3.07
CA TYR A 274 4.22 -2.11 -3.73
C TYR A 274 3.09 -2.81 -4.48
N ILE A 275 2.01 -2.06 -4.72
CA ILE A 275 0.90 -2.47 -5.56
C ILE A 275 0.60 -1.35 -6.53
N THR A 276 1.04 -1.52 -7.78
CA THR A 276 0.75 -0.62 -8.89
C THR A 276 -0.48 -1.05 -9.68
N THR A 277 -1.04 -0.15 -10.47
CA THR A 277 -1.94 -0.55 -11.56
C THR A 277 -1.18 -1.36 -12.63
N PHE A 278 -1.92 -2.03 -13.52
CA PHE A 278 -1.30 -2.74 -14.65
C PHE A 278 -0.54 -1.75 -15.55
N GLU A 279 -1.11 -0.57 -15.76
CA GLU A 279 -0.59 0.49 -16.61
C GLU A 279 0.68 1.12 -16.01
N GLU A 280 0.66 1.42 -14.71
CA GLU A 280 1.85 1.87 -13.97
C GLU A 280 2.95 0.80 -13.97
N TYR A 281 2.59 -0.48 -13.85
CA TYR A 281 3.55 -1.59 -13.87
C TYR A 281 4.34 -1.63 -15.18
N GLN A 282 3.73 -1.29 -16.32
CA GLN A 282 4.42 -1.33 -17.61
C GLN A 282 5.62 -0.39 -17.70
N VAL A 283 5.61 0.70 -16.91
CA VAL A 283 6.68 1.70 -16.91
C VAL A 283 7.91 1.20 -16.15
N GLN A 284 7.76 0.27 -15.21
CA GLN A 284 8.84 -0.28 -14.39
C GLN A 284 9.70 0.77 -13.66
N ARG A 285 9.04 1.80 -13.11
CA ARG A 285 9.62 2.61 -12.03
C ARG A 285 9.77 1.78 -10.74
N TYR A 286 10.31 2.37 -9.67
CA TYR A 286 10.59 1.65 -8.43
C TYR A 286 9.38 0.86 -7.90
N GLU A 287 8.20 1.48 -7.90
CA GLU A 287 6.96 0.86 -7.42
C GLU A 287 6.54 -0.30 -8.33
N GLY A 288 6.67 -0.16 -9.66
CA GLY A 288 6.37 -1.21 -10.64
C GLY A 288 7.33 -2.39 -10.53
N ALA A 289 8.62 -2.12 -10.34
CA ALA A 289 9.63 -3.14 -10.09
C ALA A 289 9.42 -3.85 -8.74
N SER A 290 8.83 -3.15 -7.78
CA SER A 290 8.51 -3.64 -6.44
C SER A 290 7.09 -4.24 -6.31
N THR A 291 6.31 -4.29 -7.38
CA THR A 291 5.04 -5.04 -7.43
C THR A 291 5.34 -6.53 -7.59
N ILE A 292 5.53 -7.22 -6.47
CA ILE A 292 6.21 -8.53 -6.46
C ILE A 292 5.42 -9.67 -7.09
N TYR A 293 4.09 -9.65 -7.14
CA TYR A 293 3.29 -10.75 -7.72
C TYR A 293 2.92 -10.53 -9.20
N GLY A 294 3.65 -9.65 -9.89
CA GLY A 294 3.52 -9.42 -11.32
C GLY A 294 2.48 -8.36 -11.72
N PRO A 295 2.25 -8.17 -13.03
CA PRO A 295 1.42 -7.06 -13.56
C PRO A 295 -0.05 -7.11 -13.12
N HIS A 296 -0.54 -8.29 -12.71
CA HIS A 296 -1.93 -8.51 -12.31
C HIS A 296 -2.12 -8.55 -10.78
N THR A 297 -1.13 -8.10 -10.01
CA THR A 297 -1.22 -8.00 -8.54
C THR A 297 -2.45 -7.20 -8.10
N LEU A 298 -2.67 -6.00 -8.66
CA LEU A 298 -3.87 -5.21 -8.34
C LEU A 298 -5.15 -5.94 -8.74
N SER A 299 -5.21 -6.56 -9.93
CA SER A 299 -6.39 -7.31 -10.37
C SER A 299 -6.77 -8.42 -9.40
N ALA A 300 -5.78 -9.12 -8.84
CA ALA A 300 -5.98 -10.12 -7.81
C ALA A 300 -6.52 -9.51 -6.51
N TYR A 301 -5.96 -8.39 -6.05
CA TYR A 301 -6.50 -7.68 -4.88
C TYR A 301 -7.94 -7.21 -5.10
N LEU A 302 -8.26 -6.59 -6.24
CA LEU A 302 -9.63 -6.18 -6.58
C LEU A 302 -10.59 -7.38 -6.52
N HIS A 303 -10.18 -8.52 -7.07
CA HIS A 303 -10.97 -9.75 -7.05
C HIS A 303 -11.20 -10.28 -5.62
N LYS A 304 -10.15 -10.36 -4.79
CA LYS A 304 -10.23 -10.88 -3.42
C LYS A 304 -11.01 -9.95 -2.49
N TYR A 305 -10.77 -8.64 -2.54
CA TYR A 305 -11.51 -7.68 -1.73
C TYR A 305 -12.98 -7.56 -2.14
N ARG A 306 -13.29 -7.66 -3.44
CA ARG A 306 -14.68 -7.77 -3.90
C ARG A 306 -15.35 -9.02 -3.32
N ALA A 307 -14.66 -10.16 -3.27
CA ALA A 307 -15.20 -11.37 -2.66
C ALA A 307 -15.48 -11.20 -1.16
N LEU A 308 -14.58 -10.57 -0.40
CA LEU A 308 -14.81 -10.25 1.02
C LEU A 308 -15.99 -9.31 1.21
N ALA A 309 -16.05 -8.21 0.43
CA ALA A 309 -17.15 -7.26 0.46
C ALA A 309 -18.50 -7.93 0.18
N ARG A 310 -18.55 -8.81 -0.83
CA ARG A 310 -19.72 -9.61 -1.17
C ARG A 310 -20.14 -10.52 -0.03
N ALA A 311 -19.20 -11.21 0.62
CA ALA A 311 -19.49 -12.08 1.75
C ALA A 311 -20.13 -11.28 2.91
N ILE A 312 -19.58 -10.10 3.25
CA ILE A 312 -20.14 -9.22 4.28
C ILE A 312 -21.56 -8.75 3.90
N ALA A 313 -21.77 -8.29 2.67
CA ALA A 313 -23.08 -7.86 2.17
C ALA A 313 -24.12 -8.99 2.18
N GLN A 314 -23.72 -10.22 1.84
CA GLN A 314 -24.60 -11.39 1.90
C GLN A 314 -25.00 -11.73 3.34
N VAL A 315 -24.07 -11.72 4.29
CA VAL A 315 -24.38 -11.98 5.71
C VAL A 315 -25.38 -10.97 6.25
N ARG A 316 -25.21 -9.68 5.91
CA ARG A 316 -26.17 -8.63 6.29
C ARG A 316 -27.56 -8.88 5.73
N ARG A 317 -27.67 -9.29 4.46
CA ARG A 317 -28.96 -9.59 3.81
C ARG A 317 -29.70 -10.78 4.43
N HIS A 318 -28.99 -11.87 4.74
CA HIS A 318 -29.60 -13.01 5.41
C HIS A 318 -30.05 -12.66 6.83
N ALA A 319 -29.30 -11.78 7.52
CA ALA A 319 -29.72 -11.28 8.82
C ALA A 319 -30.97 -10.37 8.75
N SER A 320 -31.19 -9.67 7.64
CA SER A 320 -32.41 -8.90 7.38
C SER A 320 -33.58 -9.73 6.86
N ASN A 321 -33.39 -11.01 6.53
CA ASN A 321 -34.44 -11.88 5.98
C ASN A 321 -34.33 -13.33 6.54
N PRO A 322 -35.00 -13.64 7.68
CA PRO A 322 -34.76 -14.86 8.46
C PRO A 322 -35.13 -16.20 7.76
N ALA A 323 -35.71 -16.18 6.56
CA ALA A 323 -36.31 -17.36 5.94
C ALA A 323 -35.33 -18.34 5.26
N HIS A 324 -34.04 -18.01 5.12
CA HIS A 324 -33.08 -18.89 4.46
C HIS A 324 -31.75 -18.97 5.21
N ASN A 325 -31.61 -19.97 6.08
CA ASN A 325 -30.36 -20.25 6.78
C ASN A 325 -29.74 -21.52 6.21
N ASN A 326 -28.98 -21.41 5.12
CA ASN A 326 -28.15 -22.50 4.60
C ASN A 326 -26.68 -22.06 4.62
N ARG A 327 -25.97 -22.45 5.68
CA ARG A 327 -24.54 -22.16 5.87
C ARG A 327 -23.69 -23.11 5.05
N LYS A 328 -23.25 -22.68 3.87
CA LYS A 328 -22.08 -23.21 3.18
C LYS A 328 -21.38 -22.06 2.45
N ASN A 329 -20.41 -21.43 3.10
CA ASN A 329 -19.31 -20.73 2.43
C ASN A 329 -18.19 -20.48 3.44
N THR A 330 -16.97 -20.84 3.05
CA THR A 330 -15.74 -20.83 3.84
C THR A 330 -15.18 -19.41 3.96
N PHE A 331 -15.92 -18.52 4.63
CA PHE A 331 -15.45 -17.21 5.06
C PHE A 331 -15.68 -17.12 6.57
N TYR A 332 -14.66 -16.74 7.34
CA TYR A 332 -14.85 -16.32 8.72
C TYR A 332 -15.49 -14.93 8.69
N CYS A 333 -16.81 -14.91 8.52
CA CYS A 333 -17.60 -13.69 8.56
C CYS A 333 -18.49 -13.73 9.80
N HIS A 334 -18.17 -12.89 10.79
CA HIS A 334 -18.96 -12.76 12.00
C HIS A 334 -19.56 -11.36 12.11
N ARG A 335 -20.75 -11.30 12.72
CA ARG A 335 -21.42 -10.08 13.17
C ARG A 335 -21.32 -10.05 14.68
N MET A 336 -20.78 -8.97 15.26
CA MET A 336 -20.91 -8.71 16.69
C MET A 336 -22.00 -7.65 16.91
N GLN A 337 -22.92 -7.92 17.84
CA GLN A 337 -23.82 -6.91 18.39
C GLN A 337 -23.13 -6.31 19.61
N SER A 338 -22.99 -4.99 19.65
CA SER A 338 -22.61 -4.30 20.88
C SER A 338 -23.82 -4.26 21.80
N GLU A 339 -23.91 -5.19 22.75
CA GLU A 339 -24.71 -4.98 23.95
C GLU A 339 -23.83 -4.21 24.94
N GLY A 340 -24.22 -2.97 25.26
CA GLY A 340 -23.50 -2.17 26.24
C GLY A 340 -24.03 -0.75 26.33
N HIS A 341 -24.98 -0.53 27.25
CA HIS A 341 -25.23 0.79 27.82
C HIS A 341 -23.92 1.32 28.44
N MET A 342 -23.46 2.48 27.98
CA MET A 342 -22.59 3.35 28.77
C MET A 342 -23.48 4.12 29.76
N THR A 343 -23.42 3.73 31.04
CA THR A 343 -23.78 4.58 32.17
C THR A 343 -22.56 5.34 32.65
#